data_AF-A0A954SDT5-F1
#
_entry.id   AF-A0A954SDT5-F1
#
_cell.length_a   1.000
_cell.length_b   1.000
_cell.length_c   1.000
_cell.angle_alpha   90.00
_cell.angle_beta   90.00
_cell.angle_gamma   90.00
#
_symmetry.space_group_name_H-M   'P 1'
#
loop_
_entity.id
_entity.type
_entity.pdbx_description
1 polymer ?
#
loop_
_entity_poly.entity_id
_entity_poly.type
_entity_poly.pdbx_seq_one_letter_code
_entity_poly.pdbx_strand_id
1 'polypeptide(L)'
;ASGDVTQEIDLADQYFGEGITIFGDKLYQLTWQEDTGFIYDKDSFELLDTWTYPGEGWGLTTDGERLIMSDGTNELRFLDPETLDELGRVAVTDQQGNPVVRLNELEYVNGEVLANIWQTDWIARIDPATGQVTGWIDLSGLLPAEDRTQPVDVLNGIAYDPDTDRLFVTGKLWPKLFEIDLVPIPR
;
A
#
# COMPACT_ATOMS: atom_id res chain seq x y z
N ALA A 1 -14.87 14.10 7.43
CA ALA A 1 -13.76 14.79 6.73
C ALA A 1 -14.27 15.33 5.39
N SER A 2 -13.72 16.43 4.87
CA SER A 2 -14.17 17.03 3.60
C SER A 2 -13.51 16.41 2.35
N GLY A 3 -12.36 15.76 2.51
CA GLY A 3 -11.55 15.28 1.38
C GLY A 3 -10.70 16.36 0.73
N ASP A 4 -10.70 17.58 1.27
CA ASP A 4 -9.87 18.68 0.76
C ASP A 4 -8.39 18.42 1.04
N VAL A 5 -7.55 18.66 0.03
CA VAL A 5 -6.09 18.65 0.17
C VAL A 5 -5.67 19.84 1.03
N THR A 6 -4.89 19.58 2.08
CA THR A 6 -4.45 20.62 3.03
C THR A 6 -2.99 21.04 2.83
N GLN A 7 -2.18 20.15 2.25
CA GLN A 7 -0.79 20.38 1.89
C GLN A 7 -0.44 19.45 0.72
N GLU A 8 0.33 19.94 -0.23
CA GLU A 8 0.78 19.18 -1.40
C GLU A 8 2.13 19.67 -1.87
N ILE A 9 2.90 18.77 -2.50
CA ILE A 9 4.09 19.09 -3.27
C ILE A 9 4.02 18.33 -4.59
N ASP A 10 4.50 18.95 -5.67
CA ASP A 10 4.59 18.30 -6.96
C ASP A 10 5.91 17.54 -7.10
N LEU A 11 5.83 16.28 -7.53
CA LEU A 11 7.00 15.56 -8.04
C LEU A 11 7.40 16.14 -9.40
N ALA A 12 8.70 16.11 -9.70
CA ALA A 12 9.17 16.48 -11.03
C ALA A 12 8.61 15.51 -12.09
N ASP A 13 8.25 16.04 -13.27
CA ASP A 13 7.53 15.33 -14.35
C ASP A 13 8.14 13.98 -14.78
N GLN A 14 9.44 13.76 -14.54
CA GLN A 14 10.09 12.49 -14.86
C GLN A 14 9.75 11.34 -13.89
N TYR A 15 9.12 11.61 -12.75
CA TYR A 15 8.80 10.62 -11.74
C TYR A 15 7.31 10.33 -11.68
N PHE A 16 6.95 9.05 -11.61
CA PHE A 16 5.59 8.62 -11.31
C PHE A 16 5.53 8.11 -9.87
N GLY A 17 4.91 8.89 -8.97
CA GLY A 17 4.81 8.53 -7.55
C GLY A 17 3.90 7.32 -7.31
N GLU A 18 4.34 6.43 -6.44
CA GLU A 18 3.63 5.20 -6.05
C GLU A 18 3.51 5.15 -4.51
N GLY A 19 3.70 3.98 -3.89
CA GLY A 19 3.48 3.74 -2.47
C GLY A 19 4.21 4.71 -1.55
N ILE A 20 3.53 5.12 -0.48
CA ILE A 20 4.04 6.06 0.52
C ILE A 20 3.71 5.56 1.92
N THR A 21 4.62 5.72 2.88
CA THR A 21 4.35 5.39 4.29
C THR A 21 5.07 6.33 5.25
N ILE A 22 4.60 6.36 6.51
CA ILE A 22 5.22 7.13 7.59
C ILE A 22 6.09 6.20 8.44
N PHE A 23 7.33 6.61 8.71
CA PHE A 23 8.18 5.97 9.70
C PHE A 23 8.84 7.03 10.58
N GLY A 24 8.46 7.07 11.86
CA GLY A 24 8.87 8.12 12.80
C GLY A 24 8.40 9.51 12.37
N ASP A 25 9.35 10.40 12.08
CA ASP A 25 9.08 11.78 11.64
C ASP A 25 9.25 11.98 10.12
N LYS A 26 9.34 10.89 9.37
CA LYS A 26 9.60 10.90 7.92
C LYS A 26 8.46 10.25 7.13
N LEU A 27 8.28 10.75 5.91
CA LEU A 27 7.54 10.08 4.85
C LEU A 27 8.53 9.44 3.87
N TYR A 28 8.28 8.19 3.51
CA TYR A 28 9.03 7.47 2.48
C TYR A 28 8.09 7.23 1.29
N GLN A 29 8.50 7.63 0.10
CA GLN A 29 7.71 7.50 -1.13
C GLN A 29 8.51 6.78 -2.22
N LEU A 30 7.89 5.81 -2.86
CA LEU A 30 8.41 5.10 -4.02
C LEU A 30 8.03 5.82 -5.32
N THR A 31 8.78 5.54 -6.38
CA THR A 31 8.35 5.75 -7.76
C THR A 31 8.20 4.44 -8.52
N TRP A 32 7.51 4.48 -9.65
CA TRP A 32 7.14 3.28 -10.38
C TRP A 32 8.33 2.57 -11.03
N GLN A 33 9.01 3.19 -12.00
CA GLN A 33 10.04 2.53 -12.83
C GLN A 33 11.41 3.21 -12.78
N GLU A 34 11.53 4.29 -12.00
CA GLU A 34 12.69 5.16 -12.01
C GLU A 34 13.78 4.72 -11.02
N ASP A 35 13.62 3.55 -10.36
CA ASP A 35 14.55 3.00 -9.37
C ASP A 35 14.90 4.03 -8.26
N THR A 36 13.99 4.96 -7.94
CA THR A 36 14.24 6.11 -7.07
C THR A 36 13.16 6.25 -6.00
N GLY A 37 13.55 6.49 -4.75
CA GLY A 37 12.64 6.84 -3.67
C GLY A 37 12.98 8.17 -3.03
N PHE A 38 12.00 8.79 -2.37
CA PHE A 38 12.12 10.10 -1.74
C PHE A 38 11.76 10.05 -0.26
N ILE A 39 12.60 10.68 0.57
CA ILE A 39 12.37 10.83 2.01
C ILE A 39 12.02 12.27 2.29
N TYR A 40 10.88 12.51 2.92
CA TYR A 40 10.43 13.84 3.31
C TYR A 40 10.27 13.96 4.81
N ASP A 41 10.36 15.19 5.32
CA ASP A 41 9.83 15.54 6.64
C ASP A 41 8.30 15.41 6.60
N LYS A 42 7.71 14.68 7.55
CA LYS A 42 6.28 14.34 7.48
C LYS A 42 5.35 15.55 7.64
N ASP A 43 5.80 16.60 8.31
CA ASP A 43 4.97 17.76 8.66
C ASP A 43 5.09 18.86 7.59
N SER A 44 6.31 19.13 7.11
CA SER A 44 6.61 20.21 6.15
C SER A 44 6.67 19.75 4.69
N PHE A 45 6.77 18.44 4.45
CA PHE A 45 7.07 17.83 3.15
C PHE A 45 8.40 18.32 2.53
N GLU A 46 9.31 18.86 3.34
CA GLU A 46 10.67 19.15 2.91
C GLU A 46 11.36 17.86 2.47
N LEU A 47 11.92 17.84 1.25
CA LEU A 47 12.73 16.72 0.77
C LEU A 47 14.02 16.65 1.59
N LEU A 48 14.17 15.57 2.34
CA LEU A 48 15.33 15.32 3.20
C LEU A 48 16.42 14.54 2.45
N ASP A 49 16.03 13.52 1.70
CA ASP A 49 16.97 12.67 0.97
C ASP A 49 16.29 11.90 -0.18
N THR A 50 17.10 11.25 -1.00
CA THR A 50 16.67 10.32 -2.05
C THR A 50 17.44 9.01 -1.93
N TRP A 51 16.83 7.89 -2.28
CA TRP A 51 17.52 6.61 -2.34
C TRP A 51 17.25 5.88 -3.64
N THR A 52 18.06 4.85 -3.91
CA THR A 52 17.93 4.00 -5.10
C THR A 52 17.59 2.58 -4.66
N TYR A 53 16.70 1.93 -5.41
CA TYR A 53 16.37 0.52 -5.24
C TYR A 53 16.22 -0.14 -6.61
N PRO A 54 16.52 -1.45 -6.76
CA PRO A 54 16.43 -2.11 -8.05
C PRO A 54 15.00 -2.56 -8.37
N GLY A 55 14.51 -2.23 -9.58
CA GLY A 55 13.22 -2.67 -10.09
C GLY A 55 12.07 -1.77 -9.66
N GLU A 56 10.84 -2.18 -10.00
CA GLU A 56 9.68 -1.32 -9.78
C GLU A 56 9.34 -1.12 -8.29
N GLY A 57 8.66 -0.02 -7.97
CA GLY A 57 8.04 0.23 -6.67
C GLY A 57 6.55 0.49 -6.79
N TRP A 58 5.73 -0.23 -6.01
CA TRP A 58 4.26 -0.16 -6.11
C TRP A 58 3.62 0.26 -4.78
N GLY A 59 3.64 -0.60 -3.77
CA GLY A 59 3.11 -0.31 -2.44
C GLY A 59 4.21 -0.22 -1.39
N LEU A 60 3.98 0.58 -0.35
CA LEU A 60 4.89 0.75 0.77
C LEU A 60 4.10 0.89 2.08
N THR A 61 4.46 0.11 3.09
CA THR A 61 3.92 0.23 4.46
C THR A 61 5.02 -0.07 5.48
N THR A 62 4.71 -0.14 6.77
CA THR A 62 5.67 -0.50 7.82
C THR A 62 5.03 -1.32 8.93
N ASP A 63 5.79 -2.27 9.49
CA ASP A 63 5.43 -2.98 10.72
C ASP A 63 5.87 -2.23 12.00
N GLY A 64 6.40 -1.01 11.86
CA GLY A 64 6.95 -0.20 12.93
C GLY A 64 8.44 -0.46 13.21
N GLU A 65 9.04 -1.49 12.60
CA GLU A 65 10.47 -1.79 12.68
C GLU A 65 11.17 -1.69 11.33
N ARG A 66 10.48 -2.08 10.25
CA ARG A 66 10.98 -2.17 8.87
C ARG A 66 10.00 -1.55 7.91
N LEU A 67 10.49 -1.10 6.76
CA LEU A 67 9.62 -0.78 5.62
C LEU A 67 9.30 -2.08 4.87
N ILE A 68 8.08 -2.18 4.34
CA ILE A 68 7.60 -3.34 3.58
C ILE A 68 7.14 -2.83 2.22
N MET A 69 7.76 -3.34 1.16
CA MET A 69 7.59 -2.87 -0.21
C MET A 69 7.06 -3.99 -1.12
N SER A 70 6.14 -3.65 -2.01
CA SER A 70 5.70 -4.46 -3.14
C SER A 70 6.14 -3.83 -4.47
N ASP A 71 6.19 -4.65 -5.51
CA ASP A 71 6.65 -4.28 -6.86
C ASP A 71 5.80 -4.92 -7.97
N GLY A 72 4.56 -5.32 -7.65
CA GLY A 72 3.66 -6.02 -8.57
C GLY A 72 3.99 -7.51 -8.78
N THR A 73 5.13 -8.01 -8.27
CA THR A 73 5.43 -9.45 -8.24
C THR A 73 4.66 -10.15 -7.11
N ASN A 74 5.06 -11.38 -6.78
CA ASN A 74 4.57 -12.07 -5.58
C ASN A 74 5.53 -11.93 -4.39
N GLU A 75 6.53 -11.05 -4.42
CA GLU A 75 7.45 -10.86 -3.30
C GLU A 75 7.11 -9.61 -2.50
N LEU A 76 7.24 -9.70 -1.17
CA LEU A 76 7.32 -8.53 -0.30
C LEU A 76 8.77 -8.38 0.15
N ARG A 77 9.34 -7.20 -0.06
CA ARG A 77 10.71 -6.84 0.33
C ARG A 77 10.66 -6.09 1.66
N PHE A 78 11.60 -6.41 2.55
CA PHE A 78 11.76 -5.73 3.83
C PHE A 78 13.00 -4.85 3.77
N LEU A 79 12.87 -3.57 4.08
CA LEU A 79 13.97 -2.61 4.02
C LEU A 79 14.27 -2.06 5.42
N ASP A 80 15.54 -1.84 5.70
CA ASP A 80 15.98 -1.08 6.87
C ASP A 80 15.56 0.40 6.71
N PRO A 81 14.83 1.01 7.64
CA PRO A 81 14.36 2.39 7.49
C PRO A 81 15.48 3.44 7.60
N GLU A 82 16.63 3.09 8.18
CA GLU A 82 17.78 3.98 8.31
C GLU A 82 18.74 3.86 7.12
N THR A 83 19.07 2.64 6.70
CA THR A 83 20.04 2.41 5.61
C THR A 83 19.40 2.18 4.25
N LEU A 84 18.12 1.79 4.22
CA LEU A 84 17.35 1.41 3.02
C LEU A 84 17.89 0.18 2.30
N ASP A 85 18.76 -0.57 2.97
CA ASP A 85 19.21 -1.88 2.50
C ASP A 85 18.09 -2.91 2.62
N GLU A 86 18.00 -3.82 1.65
CA GLU A 86 17.08 -4.95 1.72
C GLU A 86 17.54 -5.94 2.81
N LEU A 87 16.71 -6.10 3.84
CA LEU A 87 16.89 -7.04 4.94
C LEU A 87 16.50 -8.46 4.55
N GLY A 88 15.66 -8.60 3.53
CA GLY A 88 15.20 -9.87 2.99
C GLY A 88 13.85 -9.74 2.29
N ARG A 89 13.29 -10.88 1.90
CA ARG A 89 12.00 -10.96 1.21
C ARG A 89 11.23 -12.22 1.58
N VAL A 90 9.91 -12.18 1.41
CA VAL A 90 9.04 -13.35 1.45
C VAL A 90 8.26 -13.48 0.15
N ALA A 91 8.08 -14.71 -0.32
CA ALA A 91 7.21 -15.01 -1.44
C ALA A 91 5.77 -15.21 -0.93
N VAL A 92 4.85 -14.40 -1.45
CA VAL A 92 3.44 -14.45 -1.11
C VAL A 92 2.74 -15.60 -1.85
N THR A 93 2.07 -16.45 -1.09
CA THR A 93 1.36 -17.62 -1.62
C THR A 93 -0.02 -17.83 -1.00
N ASP A 94 -0.95 -18.36 -1.79
CA ASP A 94 -2.25 -18.78 -1.29
C ASP A 94 -2.14 -20.08 -0.46
N GLN A 95 -3.26 -20.51 0.12
CA GLN A 95 -3.36 -21.72 0.96
C GLN A 95 -3.00 -23.03 0.22
N GLN A 96 -2.91 -23.01 -1.11
CA GLN A 96 -2.52 -24.15 -1.95
C GLN A 96 -1.05 -24.05 -2.38
N GLY A 97 -0.33 -23.01 -1.98
CA GLY A 97 1.05 -22.74 -2.35
C GLY A 97 1.21 -22.06 -3.71
N ASN A 98 0.13 -21.56 -4.32
CA ASN A 98 0.23 -20.82 -5.58
C ASN A 98 0.72 -19.39 -5.32
N PRO A 99 1.63 -18.85 -6.14
CA PRO A 99 2.06 -17.46 -6.04
C PRO A 99 0.89 -16.48 -6.19
N VAL A 100 0.83 -15.49 -5.31
CA VAL A 100 -0.11 -14.36 -5.42
C VAL A 100 0.64 -13.16 -5.96
N VAL A 101 0.44 -12.86 -7.24
CA VAL A 101 1.09 -11.75 -7.96
C VAL A 101 0.23 -10.48 -7.94
N ARG A 102 0.77 -9.38 -8.47
CA ARG A 102 0.10 -8.07 -8.58
C ARG A 102 -0.23 -7.45 -7.22
N LEU A 103 0.64 -7.70 -6.25
CA LEU A 103 0.64 -6.98 -4.97
C LEU A 103 0.89 -5.50 -5.26
N ASN A 104 -0.09 -4.67 -4.96
CA ASN A 104 -0.04 -3.23 -5.21
C ASN A 104 0.08 -2.49 -3.88
N GLU A 105 -0.82 -1.55 -3.59
CA GLU A 105 -0.81 -0.81 -2.35
C GLU A 105 -0.90 -1.74 -1.12
N LEU A 106 -0.18 -1.34 -0.06
CA LEU A 106 0.01 -2.12 1.16
C LEU A 106 -0.40 -1.33 2.40
N GLU A 107 -0.94 -2.01 3.40
CA GLU A 107 -1.09 -1.45 4.74
C GLU A 107 -0.87 -2.49 5.83
N TYR A 108 -0.12 -2.15 6.88
CA TYR A 108 0.11 -3.04 8.02
C TYR A 108 -1.00 -2.90 9.07
N VAL A 109 -1.75 -3.98 9.30
CA VAL A 109 -2.91 -3.98 10.19
C VAL A 109 -2.82 -5.16 11.14
N ASN A 110 -2.67 -4.88 12.44
CA ASN A 110 -2.76 -5.86 13.53
C ASN A 110 -1.90 -7.13 13.34
N GLY A 111 -0.67 -6.98 12.83
CA GLY A 111 0.26 -8.10 12.63
C GLY A 111 0.31 -8.64 11.20
N GLU A 112 -0.57 -8.19 10.31
CA GLU A 112 -0.67 -8.65 8.93
C GLU A 112 -0.40 -7.52 7.94
N VAL A 113 0.09 -7.87 6.76
CA VAL A 113 0.13 -6.95 5.61
C VAL A 113 -1.14 -7.16 4.80
N LEU A 114 -1.95 -6.11 4.69
CA LEU A 114 -3.00 -6.02 3.69
C LEU A 114 -2.39 -5.59 2.38
N ALA A 115 -2.77 -6.23 1.28
CA ALA A 115 -2.30 -5.87 -0.06
C ALA A 115 -3.46 -5.82 -1.04
N ASN A 116 -3.65 -4.70 -1.73
CA ASN A 116 -4.51 -4.67 -2.92
C ASN A 116 -3.93 -5.60 -3.99
N ILE A 117 -4.80 -6.38 -4.64
CA ILE A 117 -4.41 -7.15 -5.83
C ILE A 117 -4.86 -6.38 -7.08
N TRP A 118 -3.89 -5.86 -7.83
CA TRP A 118 -4.17 -4.96 -8.95
C TRP A 118 -5.08 -5.61 -10.01
N GLN A 119 -6.04 -4.81 -10.50
CA GLN A 119 -7.13 -5.21 -11.40
C GLN A 119 -8.18 -6.16 -10.79
N THR A 120 -8.28 -6.22 -9.47
CA THR A 120 -9.32 -6.97 -8.77
C THR A 120 -9.96 -6.10 -7.67
N ASP A 121 -11.13 -6.53 -7.19
CA ASP A 121 -11.77 -5.95 -5.99
C ASP A 121 -11.34 -6.69 -4.70
N TRP A 122 -10.18 -7.37 -4.70
CA TRP A 122 -9.71 -8.21 -3.60
C TRP A 122 -8.51 -7.60 -2.88
N ILE A 123 -8.48 -7.78 -1.56
CA ILE A 123 -7.33 -7.50 -0.71
C ILE A 123 -6.88 -8.81 -0.07
N ALA A 124 -5.59 -9.12 -0.18
CA ALA A 124 -4.99 -10.25 0.52
C ALA A 124 -4.59 -9.84 1.94
N ARG A 125 -4.86 -10.70 2.93
CA ARG A 125 -4.28 -10.62 4.28
C ARG A 125 -3.08 -11.55 4.32
N ILE A 126 -1.89 -11.03 4.57
CA ILE A 126 -0.63 -11.74 4.42
C ILE A 126 0.09 -11.77 5.76
N ASP A 127 0.52 -12.95 6.19
CA ASP A 127 1.47 -13.08 7.29
C ASP A 127 2.87 -12.65 6.80
N PRO A 128 3.44 -11.53 7.30
CA PRO A 128 4.72 -11.02 6.82
C PRO A 128 5.91 -11.91 7.20
N ALA A 129 5.77 -12.79 8.19
CA ALA A 129 6.84 -13.70 8.58
C ALA A 129 7.00 -14.86 7.60
N THR A 130 5.91 -15.26 6.92
CA THR A 130 5.88 -16.46 6.07
C THR A 130 5.53 -16.19 4.61
N GLY A 131 4.88 -15.07 4.31
CA GLY A 131 4.26 -14.79 3.01
C GLY A 131 2.94 -15.55 2.78
N GLN A 132 2.46 -16.31 3.75
CA GLN A 132 1.22 -17.06 3.59
C GLN A 132 0.01 -16.10 3.63
N VAL A 133 -0.87 -16.17 2.63
CA VAL A 133 -2.17 -15.49 2.70
C VAL A 133 -3.04 -16.15 3.76
N THR A 134 -3.36 -15.43 4.83
CA THR A 134 -4.18 -15.89 5.96
C THR A 134 -5.68 -15.69 5.72
N GLY A 135 -6.03 -14.78 4.81
CA GLY A 135 -7.41 -14.48 4.47
C GLY A 135 -7.54 -13.58 3.27
N TRP A 136 -8.77 -13.44 2.80
CA TRP A 136 -9.13 -12.60 1.68
C TRP A 136 -10.27 -11.67 2.08
N ILE A 137 -10.18 -10.42 1.64
CA ILE A 137 -11.23 -9.42 1.79
C ILE A 137 -11.77 -9.16 0.38
N ASP A 138 -13.06 -9.43 0.18
CA ASP A 138 -13.77 -9.18 -1.07
C ASP A 138 -14.54 -7.86 -0.96
N LEU A 139 -14.12 -6.86 -1.74
CA LEU A 139 -14.76 -5.54 -1.82
C LEU A 139 -15.61 -5.38 -3.09
N SER A 140 -15.96 -6.49 -3.75
CA SER A 140 -16.81 -6.47 -4.93
C SER A 140 -18.13 -5.75 -4.63
N GLY A 141 -18.43 -4.72 -5.42
CA GLY A 141 -19.63 -3.92 -5.27
C GLY A 141 -19.56 -2.81 -4.22
N LEU A 142 -18.40 -2.58 -3.58
CA LEU A 142 -18.21 -1.48 -2.64
C LEU A 142 -18.48 -0.11 -3.29
N LEU A 143 -17.91 0.14 -4.48
CA LEU A 143 -18.23 1.33 -5.27
C LEU A 143 -19.51 1.10 -6.10
N PRO A 144 -20.63 1.80 -5.80
CA PRO A 144 -21.90 1.66 -6.52
C PRO A 144 -21.78 1.99 -8.01
N ALA A 145 -22.60 1.36 -8.85
CA ALA A 145 -22.56 1.55 -10.30
C ALA A 145 -22.79 3.00 -10.74
N GLU A 146 -23.59 3.77 -10.00
CA GLU A 146 -23.84 5.19 -10.23
C GLU A 146 -22.61 6.09 -10.01
N ASP A 147 -21.69 5.66 -9.14
CA ASP A 147 -20.44 6.37 -8.88
C ASP A 147 -19.31 5.95 -9.84
N ARG A 148 -19.56 5.00 -10.75
CA ARG A 148 -18.58 4.53 -11.76
C ARG A 148 -18.61 5.36 -13.05
N THR A 149 -19.15 6.58 -13.00
CA THR A 149 -19.12 7.50 -14.15
C THR A 149 -17.72 8.05 -14.35
N GLN A 150 -17.14 7.81 -15.53
CA GLN A 150 -15.74 8.09 -15.83
C GLN A 150 -15.31 9.57 -15.61
N PRO A 151 -14.07 9.80 -15.18
CA PRO A 151 -13.01 8.80 -15.01
C PRO A 151 -13.05 8.12 -13.63
N VAL A 152 -13.12 6.78 -13.62
CA VAL A 152 -13.03 5.91 -12.44
C VAL A 152 -12.21 4.70 -12.84
N ASP A 153 -11.23 4.34 -12.03
CA ASP A 153 -10.31 3.24 -12.26
C ASP A 153 -10.41 2.23 -11.09
N VAL A 154 -9.38 1.42 -10.87
CA VAL A 154 -9.39 0.25 -9.98
C VAL A 154 -9.33 0.62 -8.49
N LEU A 155 -9.79 -0.31 -7.64
CA LEU A 155 -9.52 -0.33 -6.19
C LEU A 155 -8.00 -0.28 -5.94
N ASN A 156 -7.55 0.68 -5.12
CA ASN A 156 -6.16 0.86 -4.71
C ASN A 156 -6.06 1.93 -3.62
N GLY A 157 -5.49 1.59 -2.46
CA GLY A 157 -5.36 2.48 -1.31
C GLY A 157 -6.08 1.92 -0.09
N ILE A 158 -5.31 1.65 0.97
CA ILE A 158 -5.73 1.11 2.25
C ILE A 158 -5.05 1.95 3.33
N ALA A 159 -5.79 2.41 4.33
CA ALA A 159 -5.20 3.12 5.46
C ALA A 159 -5.81 2.63 6.75
N TYR A 160 -5.00 2.50 7.79
CA TYR A 160 -5.44 2.02 9.10
C TYR A 160 -5.13 3.03 10.19
N ASP A 161 -6.15 3.34 10.99
CA ASP A 161 -6.02 4.14 12.20
C ASP A 161 -6.00 3.19 13.42
N PRO A 162 -4.82 2.90 14.00
CA PRO A 162 -4.70 1.97 15.12
C PRO A 162 -5.26 2.52 16.44
N ASP A 163 -5.40 3.83 16.60
CA ASP A 163 -5.88 4.45 17.85
C ASP A 163 -7.38 4.23 18.03
N THR A 164 -8.11 4.15 16.92
CA THR A 164 -9.57 3.98 16.91
C THR A 164 -10.07 2.74 16.17
N ASP A 165 -9.15 1.88 15.72
CA ASP A 165 -9.43 0.62 15.01
C ASP A 165 -10.32 0.86 13.77
N ARG A 166 -9.93 1.82 12.92
CA ARG A 166 -10.68 2.15 11.69
C ARG A 166 -9.88 1.80 10.46
N LEU A 167 -10.51 1.07 9.55
CA LEU A 167 -9.95 0.70 8.26
C LEU A 167 -10.60 1.52 7.15
N PHE A 168 -9.77 2.15 6.33
CA PHE A 168 -10.19 2.95 5.19
C PHE A 168 -9.72 2.34 3.89
N VAL A 169 -10.56 2.41 2.86
CA VAL A 169 -10.24 1.97 1.50
C VAL A 169 -10.75 2.96 0.46
N THR A 170 -10.04 3.03 -0.67
CA THR A 170 -10.42 3.87 -1.81
C THR A 170 -9.93 3.26 -3.12
N GLY A 171 -10.02 4.00 -4.23
CA GLY A 171 -9.47 3.60 -5.50
C GLY A 171 -9.01 4.76 -6.37
N LYS A 172 -8.30 4.42 -7.44
CA LYS A 172 -7.77 5.40 -8.40
C LYS A 172 -8.95 6.12 -9.04
N LEU A 173 -9.00 7.45 -8.84
CA LEU A 173 -10.07 8.34 -9.31
C LEU A 173 -11.46 8.03 -8.73
N TRP A 174 -11.53 7.35 -7.58
CA TRP A 174 -12.82 7.14 -6.91
C TRP A 174 -13.32 8.45 -6.29
N PRO A 175 -14.63 8.76 -6.37
CA PRO A 175 -15.19 9.95 -5.75
C PRO A 175 -15.39 9.83 -4.23
N LYS A 176 -15.03 8.68 -3.65
CA LYS A 176 -15.32 8.31 -2.25
C LYS A 176 -14.16 7.55 -1.64
N LEU A 177 -13.93 7.83 -0.36
CA LEU A 177 -13.16 7.02 0.57
C LEU A 177 -14.15 6.38 1.56
N PHE A 178 -14.00 5.09 1.80
CA PHE A 178 -14.89 4.30 2.64
C PHE A 178 -14.18 3.92 3.94
N GLU A 179 -14.81 4.17 5.07
CA GLU A 179 -14.53 3.46 6.32
C GLU A 179 -15.30 2.13 6.28
N ILE A 180 -14.63 1.01 6.56
CA ILE A 180 -15.22 -0.32 6.45
C ILE A 180 -15.01 -1.15 7.70
N ASP A 181 -15.99 -2.01 8.01
CA ASP A 181 -15.88 -3.09 8.99
C ASP A 181 -15.79 -4.44 8.27
N LEU A 182 -14.88 -5.30 8.72
CA LEU A 182 -14.71 -6.63 8.15
C LEU A 182 -15.57 -7.65 8.90
N VAL A 183 -16.49 -8.31 8.19
CA VAL A 183 -17.33 -9.37 8.73
C VAL A 183 -16.87 -10.72 8.16
N PRO A 184 -16.48 -11.70 8.99
CA PRO A 184 -16.16 -13.03 8.51
C PRO A 184 -17.36 -13.68 7.80
N ILE A 185 -17.16 -14.18 6.59
CA ILE A 185 -18.19 -14.98 5.90
C ILE A 185 -18.23 -16.36 6.59
N PRO A 186 -19.38 -16.77 7.17
CA PRO A 186 -19.51 -18.10 7.74
C PRO A 186 -19.27 -19.16 6.66
N ARG A 187 -18.47 -20.17 6.97
CA ARG A 187 -18.30 -21.36 6.14
C ARG A 187 -19.57 -22.20 6.09
#